data_AF-A0A816TY49-F1
#
_entry.id   AF-A0A816TY49-F1
#
_cell.length_a   1.000
_cell.length_b   1.000
_cell.length_c   1.000
_cell.angle_alpha   90.00
_cell.angle_beta   90.00
_cell.angle_gamma   90.00
#
_symmetry.space_group_name_H-M   'P 1'
#
loop_
_entity.id
_entity.type
_entity.pdbx_description
1 polymer ?
#
loop_
_entity_poly.entity_id
_entity_poly.type
_entity_poly.pdbx_seq_one_letter_code
_entity_poly.pdbx_strand_id
1 'polypeptide(L)'
;MDESMKDVPQFDSIGKVMIANILPEYCSDETRKLGFQFVKCDKYEWGKDKFKGLEFYNLTGFIIDFADNDEHLCHMQMWAAGQGVNCGVRNLSDTIFCEVHACIVNGTGQGGIQYLRSSKEEYDPLTTPDSKFENLLVPSFYEHGPIWDIDAQKKTVFRENGTVVYPWHKWQSGNNGSSTQSFDIWITFEFNAQLSALT
;
A
#
# COMPACT_ATOMS: atom_id res chain seq x y z
N MET A 1 11.33 -6.08 24.59
CA MET A 1 11.45 -5.27 23.36
C MET A 1 12.54 -5.91 22.53
N ASP A 2 12.19 -6.36 21.33
CA ASP A 2 13.16 -6.91 20.37
C ASP A 2 14.18 -5.81 20.00
N GLU A 3 15.47 -6.14 20.07
CA GLU A 3 16.55 -5.19 19.77
C GLU A 3 16.60 -4.81 18.28
N SER A 4 15.95 -5.57 17.41
CA SER A 4 15.84 -5.33 15.96
C SER A 4 15.14 -4.02 15.57
N MET A 5 14.38 -3.39 16.49
CA MET A 5 13.62 -2.17 16.20
C MET A 5 14.38 -0.86 16.51
N LYS A 6 15.59 -0.91 17.07
CA LYS A 6 16.34 0.30 17.45
C LYS A 6 16.88 1.11 16.26
N ASP A 7 16.96 0.50 15.07
CA ASP A 7 17.57 1.10 13.88
C ASP A 7 16.56 1.52 12.79
N VAL A 8 15.25 1.44 13.08
CA VAL A 8 14.23 1.91 12.12
C VAL A 8 14.24 3.44 12.09
N PRO A 9 14.48 4.06 10.91
CA PRO A 9 14.48 5.52 10.80
C PRO A 9 13.10 6.09 11.12
N GLN A 10 13.12 7.22 11.83
CA GLN A 10 11.91 7.96 12.21
C GLN A 10 11.81 9.22 11.38
N PHE A 11 10.69 9.39 10.68
CA PHE A 11 10.42 10.55 9.85
C PHE A 11 9.27 11.34 10.44
N ASP A 12 9.53 12.56 10.89
CA ASP A 12 8.51 13.53 11.36
C ASP A 12 7.97 14.44 10.25
N SER A 13 8.51 14.29 9.04
CA SER A 13 8.11 15.02 7.85
C SER A 13 8.46 14.19 6.64
N ILE A 14 7.53 14.09 5.68
CA ILE A 14 7.78 13.41 4.41
C ILE A 14 8.95 14.05 3.64
N GLY A 15 9.22 15.35 3.84
CA GLY A 15 10.34 16.05 3.21
C GLY A 15 11.72 15.58 3.68
N LYS A 16 11.80 14.79 4.76
CA LYS A 16 13.05 14.13 5.20
C LYS A 16 13.29 12.80 4.48
N VAL A 17 12.30 12.27 3.76
CA VAL A 17 12.44 11.05 2.95
C VAL A 17 13.02 11.45 1.60
N MET A 18 14.33 11.27 1.44
CA MET A 18 15.01 11.56 0.19
C MET A 18 14.83 10.40 -0.79
N ILE A 19 14.31 10.69 -1.98
CA ILE A 19 14.23 9.75 -3.09
C ILE A 19 15.26 10.16 -4.13
N ALA A 20 16.13 9.22 -4.51
CA ALA A 20 17.18 9.44 -5.50
C ALA A 20 17.07 8.39 -6.61
N ASN A 21 17.21 8.85 -7.85
CA ASN A 21 17.33 7.96 -9.00
C ASN A 21 18.75 7.35 -8.99
N ILE A 22 18.82 6.03 -8.85
CA ILE A 22 20.08 5.27 -8.78
C ILE A 22 20.35 4.44 -10.04
N LEU A 23 19.70 4.79 -11.16
CA LEU A 23 19.86 4.04 -12.39
C LEU A 23 21.31 4.13 -12.91
N PRO A 24 21.88 2.99 -13.34
CA PRO A 24 23.27 2.90 -13.78
C PRO A 24 23.52 3.63 -15.10
N GLU A 25 24.79 3.93 -15.39
CA GLU A 25 25.19 4.76 -16.55
C GLU A 25 24.80 4.19 -17.91
N TYR A 26 24.55 2.88 -18.02
CA TYR A 26 24.10 2.27 -19.27
C TYR A 26 22.62 2.54 -19.58
N CYS A 27 21.83 3.04 -18.61
CA CYS A 27 20.48 3.50 -18.85
C CYS A 27 20.48 4.83 -19.61
N SER A 28 19.43 5.08 -20.39
CA SER A 28 19.32 6.32 -21.17
C SER A 28 19.41 7.57 -20.29
N ASP A 29 19.98 8.65 -20.83
CA ASP A 29 20.04 9.95 -20.14
C ASP A 29 18.66 10.46 -19.74
N GLU A 30 17.65 10.19 -20.56
CA GLU A 30 16.27 10.55 -20.28
C GLU A 30 15.77 9.86 -19.01
N THR A 31 15.94 8.54 -18.91
CA THR A 31 15.51 7.76 -17.75
C THR A 31 16.30 8.12 -16.49
N ARG A 32 17.61 8.39 -16.60
CA ARG A 32 18.45 8.81 -15.46
C ARG A 32 18.13 10.21 -14.94
N LYS A 33 17.50 11.05 -15.76
CA LYS A 33 17.06 12.41 -15.37
C LYS A 33 15.68 12.43 -14.72
N LEU A 34 14.96 11.30 -14.70
CA LEU A 34 13.67 11.21 -14.01
C LEU A 34 13.85 11.47 -12.51
N GLY A 35 13.02 12.37 -11.99
CA GLY A 35 12.90 12.64 -10.56
C GLY A 35 11.64 11.97 -10.01
N PHE A 36 11.75 11.41 -8.81
CA PHE A 36 10.65 10.76 -8.11
C PHE A 36 10.44 11.46 -6.78
N GLN A 37 9.19 11.72 -6.42
CA GLN A 37 8.84 12.37 -5.17
C GLN A 37 7.49 11.88 -4.67
N PHE A 38 7.32 11.93 -3.36
CA PHE A 38 6.02 11.77 -2.74
C PHE A 38 5.15 12.99 -3.03
N VAL A 39 3.98 12.76 -3.61
CA VAL A 39 2.96 13.78 -3.87
C VAL A 39 1.78 13.52 -2.96
N LYS A 40 1.28 14.57 -2.31
CA LYS A 40 0.13 14.48 -1.41
C LYS A 40 -1.10 13.98 -2.17
N CYS A 41 -1.82 13.00 -1.62
CA CYS A 41 -2.92 12.34 -2.31
C CYS A 41 -4.06 13.29 -2.68
N ASP A 42 -4.22 14.40 -1.94
CA ASP A 42 -5.18 15.47 -2.25
C ASP A 42 -4.82 16.33 -3.48
N LYS A 43 -3.68 16.07 -4.12
CA LYS A 43 -3.31 16.68 -5.41
C LYS A 43 -3.78 15.87 -6.61
N TYR A 44 -4.19 14.62 -6.41
CA TYR A 44 -4.75 13.81 -7.47
C TYR A 44 -6.26 13.97 -7.55
N GLU A 45 -6.80 13.88 -8.76
CA GLU A 45 -8.25 14.00 -9.00
C GLU A 45 -9.06 12.97 -8.19
N TRP A 46 -8.55 11.74 -8.07
CA TRP A 46 -9.17 10.67 -7.28
C TRP A 46 -9.12 10.90 -5.76
N GLY A 47 -8.26 11.81 -5.28
CA GLY A 47 -7.98 12.01 -3.86
C GLY A 47 -8.29 13.40 -3.31
N LYS A 48 -8.53 14.39 -4.18
CA LYS A 48 -8.63 15.82 -3.82
C LYS A 48 -9.65 16.15 -2.74
N ASP A 49 -10.79 15.46 -2.74
CA ASP A 49 -11.85 15.67 -1.76
C ASP A 49 -11.75 14.67 -0.60
N LYS A 50 -11.38 13.42 -0.91
CA LYS A 50 -11.32 12.30 0.05
C LYS A 50 -10.19 12.44 1.06
N PHE A 51 -9.03 12.94 0.64
CA PHE A 51 -7.80 12.97 1.44
C PHE A 51 -7.32 14.39 1.75
N LYS A 52 -8.17 15.39 1.55
CA LYS A 52 -7.83 16.80 1.74
C LYS A 52 -7.25 17.06 3.13
N GLY A 53 -6.05 17.61 3.17
CA GLY A 53 -5.38 17.98 4.42
C GLY A 53 -4.79 16.81 5.20
N LEU A 54 -4.97 15.56 4.78
CA LEU A 54 -4.36 14.39 5.42
C LEU A 54 -2.91 14.25 4.99
N GLU A 55 -2.02 13.86 5.90
CA GLU A 55 -0.63 13.51 5.60
C GLU A 55 -0.54 12.14 4.90
N PHE A 56 -1.18 12.02 3.73
CA PHE A 56 -1.19 10.84 2.90
C PHE A 56 -0.56 11.16 1.54
N TYR A 57 0.42 10.37 1.14
CA TYR A 57 1.26 10.63 -0.02
C TYR A 57 1.43 9.38 -0.88
N ASN A 58 1.62 9.58 -2.17
CA ASN A 58 1.90 8.55 -3.15
C ASN A 58 3.11 8.93 -4.01
N LEU A 59 3.93 7.93 -4.33
CA LEU A 59 4.94 7.95 -5.37
C LEU A 59 4.54 6.87 -6.37
N THR A 60 4.11 7.30 -7.56
CA THR A 60 3.41 6.45 -8.55
C THR A 60 4.25 5.28 -9.06
N GLY A 61 5.57 5.37 -8.98
CA GLY A 61 6.45 4.21 -9.11
C GLY A 61 6.69 3.71 -10.54
N PHE A 62 6.66 2.40 -10.73
CA PHE A 62 7.30 1.69 -11.83
C PHE A 62 6.44 0.52 -12.32
N ILE A 63 6.33 0.39 -13.64
CA ILE A 63 5.75 -0.79 -14.29
C ILE A 63 6.86 -1.80 -14.53
N ILE A 64 6.62 -3.06 -14.16
CA ILE A 64 7.54 -4.17 -14.32
C ILE A 64 6.84 -5.22 -15.20
N ASP A 65 7.39 -5.43 -16.39
CA ASP A 65 6.88 -6.36 -17.38
C ASP A 65 7.97 -7.39 -17.75
N PHE A 66 7.54 -8.54 -18.27
CA PHE A 66 8.46 -9.56 -18.79
C PHE A 66 9.07 -9.09 -20.11
N ALA A 67 10.40 -9.16 -20.23
CA ALA A 67 11.13 -8.61 -21.37
C ALA A 67 10.94 -9.39 -22.69
N ASP A 68 10.43 -10.62 -22.64
CA ASP A 68 10.28 -11.50 -23.81
C ASP A 68 8.90 -11.40 -24.47
N ASN A 69 7.87 -11.00 -23.74
CA ASN A 69 6.49 -10.95 -24.24
C ASN A 69 5.70 -9.69 -23.82
N ASP A 70 6.33 -8.74 -23.13
CA ASP A 70 5.72 -7.53 -22.56
C ASP A 70 4.51 -7.82 -21.65
N GLU A 71 4.42 -9.05 -21.12
CA GLU A 71 3.35 -9.40 -20.20
C GLU A 71 3.58 -8.68 -18.87
N HIS A 72 2.51 -8.09 -18.34
CA HIS A 72 2.57 -7.37 -17.07
C HIS A 72 2.85 -8.33 -15.92
N LEU A 73 3.94 -8.10 -15.20
CA LEU A 73 4.24 -8.82 -13.96
C LEU A 73 3.61 -8.09 -12.77
N CYS A 74 4.02 -6.85 -12.53
CA CYS A 74 3.42 -6.02 -11.50
C CYS A 74 3.67 -4.52 -11.70
N HIS A 75 2.79 -3.72 -11.12
CA HIS A 75 3.03 -2.31 -10.88
C HIS A 75 3.52 -2.12 -9.44
N MET A 76 4.68 -1.48 -9.28
CA MET A 76 5.28 -1.19 -7.98
C MET A 76 5.18 0.30 -7.69
N GLN A 77 4.53 0.67 -6.60
CA GLN A 77 4.42 2.06 -6.16
C GLN A 77 4.69 2.20 -4.66
N MET A 78 4.92 3.43 -4.19
CA MET A 78 5.18 3.68 -2.77
C MET A 78 4.15 4.64 -2.19
N TRP A 79 3.92 4.50 -0.90
CA TRP A 79 2.98 5.31 -0.16
C TRP A 79 3.59 5.75 1.17
N ALA A 80 3.10 6.87 1.67
CA ALA A 80 3.42 7.30 3.02
C ALA A 80 2.21 7.90 3.71
N ALA A 81 2.04 7.58 5.00
CA ALA A 81 0.92 8.03 5.80
C ALA A 81 1.42 8.51 7.17
N GLY A 82 1.07 9.75 7.54
CA GLY A 82 1.29 10.26 8.89
C GLY A 82 0.41 9.56 9.92
N GLN A 83 0.71 9.76 11.21
CA GLN A 83 0.02 9.10 12.31
C GLN A 83 -1.50 9.26 12.25
N GLY A 84 -2.20 8.16 12.50
CA GLY A 84 -3.66 8.08 12.57
C GLY A 84 -4.37 8.22 11.22
N VAL A 85 -3.64 8.39 10.11
CA VAL A 85 -4.24 8.53 8.78
C VAL A 85 -4.88 7.22 8.33
N ASN A 86 -6.16 7.30 7.98
CA ASN A 86 -6.90 6.27 7.24
C ASN A 86 -6.66 6.47 5.74
N CYS A 87 -6.03 5.50 5.08
CA CYS A 87 -5.65 5.61 3.65
C CYS A 87 -6.80 5.30 2.68
N GLY A 88 -8.03 5.14 3.21
CA GLY A 88 -9.24 4.93 2.45
C GLY A 88 -9.61 3.46 2.31
N VAL A 89 -10.82 3.12 2.75
CA VAL A 89 -11.38 1.77 2.62
C VAL A 89 -11.75 1.50 1.16
N ARG A 90 -11.37 0.32 0.64
CA ARG A 90 -11.62 -0.15 -0.74
C ARG A 90 -11.72 -1.67 -0.79
N ASN A 91 -12.26 -2.20 -1.89
CA ASN A 91 -12.37 -3.65 -2.16
C ASN A 91 -11.96 -4.06 -3.59
N LEU A 92 -11.37 -3.13 -4.34
CA LEU A 92 -10.81 -3.35 -5.68
C LEU A 92 -11.80 -3.93 -6.69
N SER A 93 -13.06 -3.51 -6.61
CA SER A 93 -14.12 -3.97 -7.53
C SER A 93 -14.04 -3.37 -8.93
N ASP A 94 -13.14 -2.40 -9.13
CA ASP A 94 -12.90 -1.67 -10.37
C ASP A 94 -11.50 -1.93 -10.98
N THR A 95 -10.66 -2.74 -10.34
CA THR A 95 -9.28 -3.03 -10.78
C THR A 95 -8.95 -4.53 -10.70
N ILE A 96 -8.03 -5.01 -11.56
CA ILE A 96 -7.68 -6.44 -11.64
C ILE A 96 -6.19 -6.64 -11.27
N PHE A 97 -5.92 -6.83 -9.99
CA PHE A 97 -4.58 -7.21 -9.49
C PHE A 97 -4.65 -7.85 -8.10
N CYS A 98 -3.57 -8.55 -7.75
CA CYS A 98 -3.30 -9.08 -6.41
C CYS A 98 -2.30 -8.15 -5.71
N GLU A 99 -2.69 -7.41 -4.66
CA GLU A 99 -1.82 -6.45 -3.99
C GLU A 99 -1.19 -6.99 -2.71
N VAL A 100 0.14 -6.87 -2.62
CA VAL A 100 0.92 -7.13 -1.40
C VAL A 100 1.65 -5.86 -1.01
N HIS A 101 1.62 -5.53 0.28
CA HIS A 101 2.36 -4.40 0.82
C HIS A 101 3.58 -4.86 1.62
N ALA A 102 4.72 -4.23 1.33
CA ALA A 102 5.95 -4.36 2.09
C ALA A 102 6.22 -3.05 2.84
N CYS A 103 6.17 -3.10 4.16
CA CYS A 103 6.43 -1.95 5.02
C CYS A 103 7.94 -1.69 5.10
N ILE A 104 8.38 -0.49 4.76
CA ILE A 104 9.77 -0.05 4.95
C ILE A 104 9.92 0.53 6.36
N VAL A 105 9.01 1.42 6.72
CA VAL A 105 8.97 2.08 8.03
C VAL A 105 7.55 2.05 8.56
N ASN A 106 7.38 1.55 9.77
CA ASN A 106 6.17 1.71 10.55
C ASN A 106 6.44 2.78 11.63
N GLY A 107 6.02 4.02 11.36
CA GLY A 107 6.44 5.20 12.14
C GLY A 107 6.02 5.13 13.61
N THR A 108 4.89 4.48 13.88
CA THR A 108 4.38 4.30 15.25
C THR A 108 4.62 2.89 15.81
N GLY A 109 5.06 1.96 14.97
CA GLY A 109 5.06 0.52 15.26
C GLY A 109 3.65 -0.09 15.36
N GLN A 110 2.59 0.62 14.95
CA GLN A 110 1.19 0.21 15.07
C GLN A 110 0.42 0.26 13.74
N GLY A 111 1.05 0.71 12.64
CA GLY A 111 0.44 0.77 11.32
C GLY A 111 0.31 -0.60 10.63
N GLY A 112 -0.63 -0.74 9.70
CA GLY A 112 -0.78 -1.97 8.94
C GLY A 112 -2.09 -2.03 8.18
N ILE A 113 -2.47 -3.25 7.79
CA ILE A 113 -3.71 -3.50 7.04
C ILE A 113 -4.87 -3.70 8.01
N GLN A 114 -5.93 -2.95 7.80
CA GLN A 114 -7.23 -3.20 8.43
C GLN A 114 -8.20 -3.75 7.40
N TYR A 115 -8.90 -4.83 7.72
CA TYR A 115 -9.84 -5.49 6.80
C TYR A 115 -11.08 -6.04 7.52
N LEU A 116 -12.22 -6.13 6.83
CA LEU A 116 -13.39 -6.86 7.31
C LEU A 116 -13.16 -8.38 7.19
N ARG A 117 -13.69 -9.17 8.14
CA ARG A 117 -13.41 -10.62 8.23
C ARG A 117 -13.87 -11.44 7.03
N SER A 118 -14.78 -10.90 6.23
CA SER A 118 -15.36 -11.59 5.08
C SER A 118 -15.54 -10.64 3.90
N SER A 119 -15.23 -11.12 2.70
CA SER A 119 -15.49 -10.44 1.43
C SER A 119 -16.97 -10.23 1.11
N LYS A 120 -17.85 -10.90 1.86
CA LYS A 120 -19.31 -10.76 1.75
C LYS A 120 -19.89 -9.70 2.69
N GLU A 121 -19.07 -9.12 3.57
CA GLU A 121 -19.53 -8.03 4.42
C GLU A 121 -19.64 -6.74 3.63
N GLU A 122 -20.74 -6.02 3.84
CA GLU A 122 -20.93 -4.70 3.27
C GLU A 122 -20.22 -3.63 4.10
N TYR A 123 -19.68 -2.63 3.40
CA TYR A 123 -19.10 -1.44 4.01
C TYR A 123 -19.91 -0.22 3.62
N ASP A 124 -20.31 0.53 4.65
CA ASP A 124 -20.86 1.86 4.51
C ASP A 124 -19.99 2.82 5.31
N PRO A 125 -19.36 3.82 4.66
CA PRO A 125 -18.47 4.78 5.33
C PRO A 125 -19.15 5.60 6.42
N LEU A 126 -20.49 5.69 6.44
CA LEU A 126 -21.24 6.44 7.44
C LEU A 126 -21.62 5.60 8.67
N THR A 127 -21.73 4.29 8.51
CA THR A 127 -22.34 3.43 9.55
C THR A 127 -21.46 2.26 9.98
N THR A 128 -20.41 1.90 9.23
CA THR A 128 -19.50 0.81 9.58
C THR A 128 -18.44 1.32 10.55
N PRO A 129 -18.44 0.88 11.83
CA PRO A 129 -17.47 1.36 12.81
C PRO A 129 -16.10 0.71 12.59
N ASP A 130 -15.03 1.43 12.93
CA ASP A 130 -13.66 0.93 12.84
C ASP A 130 -13.46 -0.37 13.65
N SER A 131 -14.23 -0.59 14.71
CA SER A 131 -14.16 -1.81 15.53
C SER A 131 -14.57 -3.10 14.80
N LYS A 132 -15.16 -3.00 13.61
CA LYS A 132 -15.43 -4.17 12.76
C LYS A 132 -14.22 -4.67 11.99
N PHE A 133 -13.21 -3.82 11.79
CA PHE A 133 -12.01 -4.20 11.08
C PHE A 133 -11.09 -5.01 12.00
N GLU A 134 -10.58 -6.12 11.48
CA GLU A 134 -9.39 -6.77 12.03
C GLU A 134 -8.15 -5.96 11.68
N ASN A 135 -7.14 -5.98 12.55
CA ASN A 135 -5.88 -5.29 12.34
C ASN A 135 -4.75 -6.29 12.15
N LEU A 136 -4.18 -6.31 10.95
CA LEU A 136 -2.93 -6.97 10.62
C LEU A 136 -1.80 -5.96 10.68
N LEU A 137 -1.11 -5.93 11.83
CA LEU A 137 0.10 -5.13 12.00
C LEU A 137 1.15 -5.55 10.96
N VAL A 138 1.76 -4.58 10.28
CA VAL A 138 2.88 -4.83 9.36
C VAL A 138 4.12 -4.08 9.87
N PRO A 139 4.98 -4.72 10.67
CA PRO A 139 6.17 -4.06 11.22
C PRO A 139 7.13 -3.57 10.13
N SER A 140 8.03 -2.65 10.48
CA SER A 140 9.08 -2.20 9.56
C SER A 140 9.90 -3.37 9.03
N PHE A 141 10.12 -3.40 7.71
CA PHE A 141 10.81 -4.46 6.96
C PHE A 141 10.06 -5.80 6.88
N TYR A 142 8.74 -5.80 7.12
CA TYR A 142 7.87 -6.95 6.90
C TYR A 142 6.91 -6.69 5.74
N GLU A 143 6.49 -7.77 5.10
CA GLU A 143 5.35 -7.79 4.18
C GLU A 143 4.19 -8.59 4.79
N HIS A 144 2.98 -8.37 4.28
CA HIS A 144 1.83 -9.20 4.62
C HIS A 144 1.50 -10.22 3.52
N GLY A 145 0.86 -11.32 3.90
CA GLY A 145 0.33 -12.29 2.93
C GLY A 145 -0.96 -11.81 2.26
N PRO A 146 -1.55 -12.61 1.36
CA PRO A 146 -2.81 -12.30 0.69
C PRO A 146 -3.93 -11.97 1.67
N ILE A 147 -4.69 -10.93 1.36
CA ILE A 147 -5.95 -10.58 2.05
C ILE A 147 -7.18 -10.80 1.17
N TRP A 148 -6.99 -11.10 -0.12
CA TRP A 148 -8.07 -11.46 -1.05
C TRP A 148 -8.53 -12.90 -0.82
N ASP A 149 -9.71 -13.21 -1.34
CA ASP A 149 -10.27 -14.54 -1.23
C ASP A 149 -9.49 -15.54 -2.08
N ILE A 150 -9.17 -16.66 -1.45
CA ILE A 150 -8.47 -17.79 -2.06
C ILE A 150 -9.33 -19.04 -1.87
N ASP A 151 -9.53 -19.79 -2.95
CA ASP A 151 -10.33 -21.01 -2.91
C ASP A 151 -9.60 -22.19 -2.23
N ALA A 152 -10.29 -23.32 -2.09
CA ALA A 152 -9.74 -24.52 -1.48
C ALA A 152 -8.57 -25.15 -2.29
N GLN A 153 -8.35 -24.71 -3.53
CA GLN A 153 -7.24 -25.10 -4.40
C GLN A 153 -6.11 -24.07 -4.43
N LYS A 154 -6.13 -23.10 -3.49
CA LYS A 154 -5.17 -21.98 -3.40
C LYS A 154 -5.19 -21.03 -4.60
N LYS A 155 -6.31 -20.92 -5.32
CA LYS A 155 -6.44 -19.99 -6.43
C LYS A 155 -7.18 -18.73 -6.01
N THR A 156 -6.78 -17.60 -6.59
CA THR A 156 -7.46 -16.32 -6.47
C THR A 156 -8.92 -16.44 -6.91
N VAL A 157 -9.85 -15.96 -6.09
CA VAL A 157 -11.28 -15.90 -6.42
C VAL A 157 -11.58 -14.60 -7.17
N PHE A 158 -12.33 -14.70 -8.26
CA PHE A 158 -12.71 -13.57 -9.10
C PHE A 158 -14.22 -13.30 -9.02
N ARG A 159 -14.59 -12.03 -9.12
CA ARG A 159 -15.97 -11.58 -9.35
C ARG A 159 -16.38 -11.89 -10.79
N GLU A 160 -17.68 -11.82 -11.06
CA GLU A 160 -18.23 -11.98 -12.41
C GLU A 160 -17.66 -10.96 -13.42
N ASN A 161 -17.27 -9.77 -12.94
CA ASN A 161 -16.64 -8.74 -13.77
C ASN A 161 -15.13 -8.93 -13.99
N GLY A 162 -14.55 -10.05 -13.52
CA GLY A 162 -13.13 -10.38 -13.68
C GLY A 162 -12.17 -9.74 -12.67
N THR A 163 -12.67 -8.92 -11.74
CA THR A 163 -11.83 -8.36 -10.65
C THR A 163 -11.62 -9.36 -9.52
N VAL A 164 -10.52 -9.24 -8.79
CA VAL A 164 -10.19 -10.11 -7.65
C VAL A 164 -11.09 -9.79 -6.47
N VAL A 165 -11.63 -10.82 -5.80
CA VAL A 165 -12.49 -10.65 -4.62
C VAL A 165 -11.66 -10.28 -3.40
N TYR A 166 -11.85 -9.06 -2.88
CA TYR A 166 -11.28 -8.62 -1.61
C TYR A 166 -12.38 -8.33 -0.59
N PRO A 167 -12.12 -8.54 0.72
CA PRO A 167 -12.83 -7.82 1.76
C PRO A 167 -12.55 -6.32 1.66
N TRP A 168 -13.44 -5.52 2.24
CA TRP A 168 -13.15 -4.10 2.42
C TRP A 168 -11.94 -3.95 3.33
N HIS A 169 -10.93 -3.24 2.86
CA HIS A 169 -9.66 -3.07 3.56
C HIS A 169 -9.05 -1.69 3.33
N LYS A 170 -8.07 -1.34 4.15
CA LYS A 170 -7.28 -0.11 4.09
C LYS A 170 -5.91 -0.32 4.72
N TRP A 171 -4.92 0.48 4.33
CA TRP A 171 -3.83 0.79 5.26
C TRP A 171 -4.34 1.79 6.31
N GLN A 172 -4.12 1.48 7.58
CA GLN A 172 -4.40 2.37 8.70
C GLN A 172 -3.07 2.69 9.38
N SER A 173 -2.68 3.97 9.36
CA SER A 173 -1.51 4.37 10.14
C SER A 173 -1.84 4.36 11.63
N GLY A 174 -0.89 3.86 12.41
CA GLY A 174 -1.01 3.80 13.86
C GLY A 174 -0.99 5.20 14.49
N ASN A 175 -1.40 5.27 15.76
CA ASN A 175 -1.41 6.51 16.53
C ASN A 175 -0.92 6.20 17.95
N ASN A 176 0.25 6.72 18.30
CA ASN A 176 0.83 6.48 19.62
C ASN A 176 0.55 7.61 20.63
N GLY A 177 -0.32 8.57 20.28
CA GLY A 177 -0.67 9.71 21.13
C GLY A 177 0.40 10.82 21.19
N SER A 178 1.52 10.67 20.48
CA SER A 178 2.54 11.71 20.37
C SER A 178 2.05 12.88 19.52
N SER A 179 2.45 14.10 19.90
CA SER A 179 2.26 15.29 19.08
C SER A 179 3.29 15.42 17.95
N THR A 180 4.38 14.65 18.01
CA THR A 180 5.39 14.62 16.95
C THR A 180 4.92 13.69 15.86
N GLN A 181 4.89 14.17 14.62
CA GLN A 181 4.51 13.35 13.48
C GLN A 181 5.44 12.14 13.34
N SER A 182 4.91 11.03 12.83
CA SER A 182 5.70 9.89 12.35
C SER A 182 5.00 9.29 11.14
N PHE A 183 5.78 8.88 10.15
CA PHE A 183 5.25 8.35 8.90
C PHE A 183 5.41 6.84 8.82
N ASP A 184 4.34 6.16 8.46
CA ASP A 184 4.45 4.87 7.79
C ASP A 184 4.88 5.09 6.36
N ILE A 185 5.77 4.23 5.85
CA ILE A 185 6.25 4.20 4.47
C ILE A 185 6.24 2.76 4.01
N TRP A 186 5.54 2.48 2.93
CA TRP A 186 5.43 1.13 2.39
C TRP A 186 5.44 1.13 0.86
N ILE A 187 5.74 -0.04 0.31
CA ILE A 187 5.66 -0.34 -1.12
C ILE A 187 4.40 -1.17 -1.33
N THR A 188 3.66 -0.89 -2.40
CA THR A 188 2.61 -1.76 -2.93
C THR A 188 3.15 -2.45 -4.18
N PHE A 189 2.98 -3.76 -4.24
CA PHE A 189 3.15 -4.56 -5.45
C PHE A 189 1.77 -5.02 -5.94
N GLU A 190 1.35 -4.50 -7.09
CA GLU A 190 0.08 -4.87 -7.75
C GLU A 190 0.38 -5.92 -8.80
N PHE A 191 0.36 -7.20 -8.41
CA PHE A 191 0.66 -8.32 -9.30
C PHE A 191 -0.48 -8.60 -10.27
N ASN A 192 -0.11 -9.02 -11.48
CA ASN A 192 -1.06 -9.60 -12.41
C ASN A 192 -1.77 -10.81 -11.79
N ALA A 193 -3.08 -10.69 -11.58
CA ALA A 193 -3.89 -11.68 -10.88
C ALA A 193 -3.99 -13.03 -11.61
N GLN A 194 -3.72 -13.07 -12.91
CA GLN A 194 -3.71 -14.31 -13.70
C GLN A 194 -2.41 -15.10 -13.53
N LEU A 195 -1.33 -14.43 -13.13
CA LEU A 195 -0.03 -15.03 -12.89
C LEU A 195 0.19 -15.41 -11.43
N SER A 196 -0.62 -14.89 -10.51
CA SER A 196 -0.51 -15.16 -9.08
C SER A 196 -0.95 -16.59 -8.74
N ALA A 197 -0.10 -17.57 -9.02
CA ALA A 197 -0.15 -18.87 -8.36
C ALA A 197 0.51 -18.70 -6.98
N LEU A 198 -0.29 -18.64 -5.92
CA LEU A 198 0.23 -18.71 -4.56
C LEU A 198 0.79 -20.12 -4.34
N THR A 199 2.12 -20.23 -4.26
CA THR A 199 2.84 -21.46 -3.88
C THR A 199 2.47 -21.89 -2.45
#